data_AF-A0A9P1FYI3-F1
#
_entry.id   AF-A0A9P1FYI3-F1
#
_cell.length_a   1.000
_cell.length_b   1.000
_cell.length_c   1.000
_cell.angle_alpha   90.00
_cell.angle_beta   90.00
_cell.angle_gamma   90.00
#
_symmetry.space_group_name_H-M   'P 1'
#
loop_
_entity.id
_entity.type
_entity.pdbx_description
1 polymer ?
#
loop_
_entity_poly.entity_id
_entity_poly.type
_entity_poly.pdbx_seq_one_letter_code
_entity_poly.pdbx_strand_id
1 'polypeptide(L)'
;MVRDFLRLLIRPRIDRKMFKCEQSQSDWSEAYERWNVIYVWSLVLTSLVLWLGRALWELSRLKLGTVFEDILFTVVDILLCTVLNGLSWYCVVKRLGFCGRAGYLVWALIYVFLSIGRLQTITWSQWFLFYILMLIPAGYMILALIQLYRSSRPGLLT
;
A
#
# COMPACT_ATOMS: atom_id res chain seq x y z
N MET A 1 17.65 -3.53 1.96
CA MET A 1 16.20 -3.36 2.21
C MET A 1 15.85 -1.89 2.41
N VAL A 2 16.09 -1.30 3.59
CA VAL A 2 15.64 0.08 3.90
C VAL A 2 16.20 1.10 2.91
N ARG A 3 17.51 1.07 2.62
CA ARG A 3 18.15 1.99 1.68
C ARG A 3 17.57 1.92 0.26
N ASP A 4 17.21 0.71 -0.20
CA ASP A 4 16.66 0.51 -1.55
C ASP A 4 15.21 1.02 -1.61
N PHE A 5 14.42 0.71 -0.59
CA PHE A 5 13.05 1.21 -0.49
C PHE A 5 12.99 2.73 -0.36
N LEU A 6 13.87 3.33 0.44
CA LEU A 6 13.99 4.79 0.54
C LEU A 6 14.37 5.43 -0.80
N ARG A 7 15.26 4.81 -1.59
CA ARG A 7 15.57 5.32 -2.94
C ARG A 7 14.35 5.33 -3.85
N LEU A 8 13.49 4.31 -3.75
CA LEU A 8 12.24 4.25 -4.51
C LEU A 8 11.26 5.33 -4.07
N LEU A 9 11.14 5.57 -2.76
CA LEU A 9 10.29 6.64 -2.22
C LEU A 9 10.78 8.04 -2.64
N ILE A 10 12.10 8.27 -2.65
CA ILE A 10 12.70 9.56 -3.02
C ILE A 10 12.57 9.83 -4.53
N ARG A 11 12.64 8.79 -5.37
CA ARG A 11 12.52 8.91 -6.83
C ARG A 11 11.38 8.03 -7.35
N PRO A 12 10.12 8.39 -7.08
CA PRO A 12 8.98 7.64 -7.58
C PRO A 12 8.97 7.67 -9.11
N ARG A 13 8.86 6.49 -9.72
CA ARG A 13 8.70 6.35 -11.18
C ARG A 13 7.23 6.10 -11.48
N ILE A 14 6.56 7.12 -12.01
CA ILE A 14 5.16 7.01 -12.46
C ILE A 14 5.17 6.95 -13.98
N ASP A 15 4.69 5.85 -14.55
CA ASP A 15 4.56 5.71 -16.00
C ASP A 15 3.26 5.00 -16.39
N ARG A 16 2.94 5.00 -17.69
CA ARG A 16 1.73 4.33 -18.21
C ARG A 16 1.81 2.81 -18.16
N LYS A 17 3.02 2.23 -18.06
CA LYS A 17 3.21 0.77 -17.98
C LYS A 17 2.70 0.22 -16.64
N MET A 18 2.61 1.05 -15.62
CA MET A 18 2.01 0.71 -14.32
C MET A 18 0.56 0.23 -14.39
N PHE A 19 -0.16 0.55 -15.46
CA PHE A 19 -1.55 0.12 -15.67
C PHE A 19 -1.64 -1.10 -16.59
N LYS A 20 -0.52 -1.52 -17.18
CA LYS A 20 -0.47 -2.67 -18.08
C LYS A 20 -0.08 -3.90 -17.26
N CYS A 21 -1.05 -4.78 -17.03
CA CYS A 21 -0.80 -6.09 -16.45
C CYS A 21 -0.45 -7.06 -17.58
N GLU A 22 0.79 -7.00 -18.08
CA GLU A 22 1.28 -7.97 -19.07
C GLU A 22 1.64 -9.30 -18.37
N GLN A 23 1.56 -10.42 -19.09
CA GLN A 23 1.59 -11.78 -18.52
C GLN A 23 2.97 -12.21 -17.96
N SER A 24 4.03 -11.43 -18.18
CA SER A 24 5.37 -11.82 -17.73
C SER A 24 5.58 -11.55 -16.24
N GLN A 25 6.35 -12.43 -15.59
CA GLN A 25 6.59 -12.34 -14.16
C GLN A 25 7.42 -11.10 -13.75
N SER A 26 8.20 -10.57 -14.69
CA SER A 26 8.99 -9.35 -14.52
C SER A 26 8.08 -8.13 -14.36
N ASP A 27 7.06 -8.04 -15.22
CA ASP A 27 6.29 -6.82 -15.41
C ASP A 27 5.36 -6.52 -14.22
N TRP A 28 4.75 -7.55 -13.61
CA TRP A 28 3.88 -7.32 -12.45
C TRP A 28 4.65 -6.92 -11.20
N SER A 29 5.88 -7.42 -11.01
CA SER A 29 6.69 -7.09 -9.84
C SER A 29 7.14 -5.63 -9.86
N GLU A 30 7.48 -5.14 -11.05
CA GLU A 30 7.82 -3.73 -11.28
C GLU A 30 6.58 -2.83 -11.19
N ALA A 31 5.44 -3.25 -11.75
CA ALA A 31 4.18 -2.53 -11.60
C ALA A 31 3.77 -2.43 -10.12
N TYR A 32 3.85 -3.54 -9.36
CA TYR A 32 3.59 -3.57 -7.94
C TYR A 32 4.54 -2.65 -7.15
N GLU A 33 5.84 -2.68 -7.45
CA GLU A 33 6.82 -1.78 -6.81
C GLU A 33 6.40 -0.32 -6.91
N ARG A 34 6.02 0.11 -8.11
CA ARG A 34 5.64 1.49 -8.37
C ARG A 34 4.30 1.84 -7.71
N TRP A 35 3.32 0.94 -7.76
CA TRP A 35 2.05 1.13 -7.05
C TRP A 35 2.20 1.18 -5.54
N ASN A 36 3.14 0.41 -4.98
CA ASN A 36 3.47 0.44 -3.57
C ASN A 36 4.03 1.80 -3.14
N VAL A 37 4.90 2.39 -3.98
CA VAL A 37 5.40 3.76 -3.75
C VAL A 37 4.28 4.80 -3.81
N ILE A 38 3.38 4.70 -4.80
CA ILE A 38 2.21 5.59 -4.90
C ILE A 38 1.30 5.43 -3.67
N TYR A 39 1.08 4.20 -3.20
CA TYR A 39 0.31 3.92 -2.00
C TYR A 39 0.90 4.64 -0.77
N VAL A 40 2.21 4.52 -0.53
CA VAL A 40 2.87 5.17 0.61
C VAL A 40 2.74 6.68 0.53
N TRP A 41 2.98 7.29 -0.64
CA TRP A 41 2.82 8.73 -0.81
C TRP A 41 1.36 9.20 -0.65
N SER A 42 0.40 8.41 -1.13
CA SER A 42 -1.03 8.69 -0.95
C SER A 42 -1.43 8.62 0.52
N LEU A 43 -0.87 7.65 1.27
CA LEU A 43 -1.07 7.52 2.70
C LEU A 43 -0.50 8.71 3.45
N VAL A 44 0.73 9.13 3.14
CA VAL A 44 1.34 10.32 3.75
C VAL A 44 0.50 11.57 3.46
N LEU A 45 0.12 11.78 2.19
CA LEU A 45 -0.66 12.95 1.79
C LEU A 45 -2.03 13.00 2.47
N THR A 46 -2.76 11.88 2.48
CA THR A 46 -4.09 11.81 3.11
C THR A 46 -3.99 12.01 4.62
N SER A 47 -3.01 11.39 5.29
CA SER A 47 -2.77 11.59 6.72
C SER A 47 -2.44 13.05 7.04
N LEU A 48 -1.63 13.73 6.22
CA LEU A 48 -1.32 15.16 6.40
C LEU A 48 -2.54 16.07 6.21
N VAL A 49 -3.37 15.81 5.19
CA VAL A 49 -4.59 16.58 4.94
C VAL A 49 -5.59 16.43 6.08
N LEU A 50 -5.82 15.19 6.54
CA LEU A 50 -6.72 14.91 7.67
C LEU A 50 -6.21 15.55 8.95
N TRP A 51 -4.91 15.43 9.22
CA TRP A 51 -4.27 16.06 10.36
C TRP A 51 -4.42 17.59 10.31
N LEU A 52 -4.14 18.23 9.18
CA LEU A 52 -4.24 19.68 9.04
C LEU A 52 -5.68 20.16 9.26
N GLY A 53 -6.66 19.47 8.67
CA GLY A 53 -8.07 19.77 8.87
C GLY A 53 -8.49 19.66 10.33
N ARG A 54 -8.05 18.61 11.02
CA ARG A 54 -8.33 18.39 12.44
C ARG A 54 -7.61 19.39 13.34
N ALA A 55 -6.36 19.75 13.03
CA ALA A 55 -5.61 20.76 13.76
C ALA A 55 -6.27 22.13 13.67
N LEU A 56 -6.71 22.55 12.47
CA LEU A 56 -7.46 23.81 12.29
C LEU A 56 -8.77 23.81 13.08
N TRP A 57 -9.47 22.67 13.10
CA TRP A 57 -10.70 22.50 13.88
C TRP A 57 -10.47 22.60 15.39
N GLU A 58 -9.45 21.92 15.93
CA GLU A 58 -9.15 21.95 17.37
C GLU A 58 -8.57 23.30 17.80
N LEU A 59 -7.78 23.96 16.95
CA LEU A 59 -7.31 25.34 17.17
C LEU A 59 -8.48 26.33 17.26
N SER A 60 -9.52 26.16 16.43
CA SER A 60 -10.74 26.98 16.51
C SER A 60 -11.49 26.81 17.84
N ARG A 61 -11.22 25.72 18.57
CA ARG A 61 -11.81 25.36 19.87
C ARG A 61 -10.85 25.55 21.05
N LEU A 62 -9.66 26.11 20.82
CA LEU A 62 -8.60 26.33 21.82
C LEU A 62 -8.15 25.05 22.56
N LYS A 63 -8.28 23.88 21.94
CA LYS A 63 -7.86 22.59 22.53
C LYS A 63 -6.48 22.20 22.04
N LEU A 64 -5.42 22.77 22.63
CA LEU A 64 -4.04 22.51 22.17
C LEU A 64 -3.50 21.12 22.55
N GLY A 65 -3.98 20.52 23.65
CA GLY A 65 -3.51 19.20 24.10
C GLY A 65 -3.84 18.07 23.13
N THR A 66 -5.03 18.10 22.53
CA THR A 66 -5.49 17.09 21.56
C THR A 66 -4.70 17.14 20.26
N VAL A 67 -4.20 18.31 19.87
CA VAL A 67 -3.36 18.48 18.67
C VAL A 67 -2.05 17.70 18.78
N PHE A 68 -1.40 17.69 19.96
CA PHE A 68 -0.14 16.98 20.13
C PHE A 68 -0.32 15.45 20.10
N GLU A 69 -1.36 14.93 20.75
CA GLU A 69 -1.72 13.51 20.69
C GLU A 69 -2.03 13.07 19.25
N ASP A 70 -2.76 13.91 18.50
CA ASP A 70 -3.09 13.64 17.11
C ASP A 70 -1.85 13.64 16.21
N ILE A 71 -0.87 14.53 16.44
CA ILE A 71 0.42 14.53 15.74
C ILE A 71 1.13 13.20 15.99
N LEU A 72 1.28 12.80 17.25
CA LEU A 72 2.01 11.59 17.62
C LEU A 72 1.36 10.35 16.99
N PHE A 73 0.03 10.24 17.08
CA PHE A 73 -0.71 9.15 16.47
C PHE A 73 -0.53 9.11 14.95
N THR A 74 -0.59 10.26 14.29
CA THR A 74 -0.42 10.37 12.83
C THR A 74 0.99 9.95 12.40
N VAL A 75 2.02 10.39 13.11
CA VAL A 75 3.42 10.02 12.82
C VAL A 75 3.62 8.52 13.00
N VAL A 76 3.10 7.94 14.10
CA VAL A 76 3.20 6.50 14.36
C VAL A 76 2.47 5.69 13.29
N ASP A 77 1.27 6.08 12.88
CA ASP A 77 0.51 5.44 11.81
C ASP A 77 1.28 5.49 10.47
N ILE A 78 1.79 6.66 10.07
CA ILE A 78 2.58 6.80 8.84
C ILE A 78 3.83 5.90 8.88
N LEU A 79 4.56 5.90 10.00
CA LEU A 79 5.76 5.08 10.15
C LEU A 79 5.42 3.58 10.08
N LEU A 80 4.41 3.13 10.82
CA LEU A 80 3.97 1.74 10.83
C LEU A 80 3.54 1.29 9.44
N CYS A 81 2.69 2.07 8.76
CA CYS A 81 2.25 1.77 7.41
C CYS A 81 3.41 1.76 6.40
N THR A 82 4.35 2.70 6.52
CA THR A 82 5.53 2.75 5.65
C THR A 82 6.43 1.54 5.84
N VAL A 83 6.65 1.12 7.09
CA VAL A 83 7.42 -0.09 7.42
C VAL A 83 6.73 -1.34 6.86
N LEU A 84 5.41 -1.48 7.07
CA LEU A 84 4.64 -2.61 6.52
C LEU A 84 4.69 -2.64 5.00
N ASN A 85 4.57 -1.50 4.32
CA ASN A 85 4.71 -1.40 2.87
C ASN A 85 6.12 -1.74 2.39
N GLY A 86 7.15 -1.35 3.14
CA GLY A 86 8.54 -1.69 2.84
C GLY A 86 8.82 -3.19 3.00
N LEU A 87 8.25 -3.81 4.04
CA LEU A 87 8.33 -5.25 4.26
C LEU A 87 7.58 -6.02 3.17
N SER A 88 6.36 -5.60 2.84
CA SER A 88 5.57 -6.18 1.75
C SER A 88 6.31 -6.08 0.42
N TRP A 89 6.86 -4.90 0.11
CA TRP A 89 7.68 -4.70 -1.07
C TRP A 89 8.87 -5.64 -1.13
N TYR A 90 9.60 -5.74 -0.02
CA TYR A 90 10.77 -6.60 0.05
C TYR A 90 10.40 -8.08 -0.13
N CYS A 91 9.33 -8.55 0.50
CA CYS A 91 8.83 -9.93 0.36
C CYS A 91 8.42 -10.23 -1.09
N VAL A 92 7.69 -9.32 -1.73
CA VAL A 92 7.13 -9.51 -3.07
C VAL A 92 8.19 -9.35 -4.17
N VAL A 93 9.00 -8.29 -4.12
CA VAL A 93 9.93 -7.92 -5.20
C VAL A 93 11.28 -8.62 -5.04
N LYS A 94 11.83 -8.71 -3.83
CA LYS A 94 13.17 -9.31 -3.61
C LYS A 94 13.15 -10.83 -3.38
N ARG A 95 11.96 -11.44 -3.28
CA ARG A 95 11.77 -12.91 -3.22
C ARG A 95 12.75 -13.64 -2.28
N LEU A 96 13.04 -13.09 -1.10
CA LEU A 96 13.69 -13.92 -0.10
C LEU A 96 12.72 -15.06 0.26
N GLY A 97 13.21 -16.29 0.17
CA GLY A 97 12.48 -17.56 0.02
C GLY A 97 11.38 -17.92 1.02
N PHE A 98 10.96 -17.00 1.88
CA PHE A 98 9.90 -17.20 2.87
C PHE A 98 8.48 -16.86 2.39
N CYS A 99 8.30 -16.18 1.26
CA CYS A 99 6.98 -15.65 0.87
C CYS A 99 6.48 -16.14 -0.50
N GLY A 100 6.48 -17.46 -0.72
CA GLY A 100 5.75 -18.09 -1.85
C GLY A 100 4.24 -17.77 -1.83
N ARG A 101 3.39 -18.66 -2.36
CA ARG A 101 1.93 -18.41 -2.47
C ARG A 101 1.29 -17.87 -1.19
N ALA A 102 1.64 -18.44 -0.03
CA ALA A 102 1.11 -17.99 1.26
C ALA A 102 1.47 -16.53 1.58
N GLY A 103 2.68 -16.08 1.22
CA GLY A 103 3.12 -14.71 1.47
C GLY A 103 2.32 -13.67 0.70
N TYR A 104 2.05 -13.93 -0.59
CA TYR A 104 1.19 -13.05 -1.41
C TYR A 104 -0.21 -12.94 -0.86
N LEU A 105 -0.79 -14.07 -0.41
CA LEU A 105 -2.13 -14.08 0.17
C LEU A 105 -2.17 -13.32 1.49
N VAL A 106 -1.21 -13.55 2.39
CA VAL A 106 -1.12 -12.87 3.69
C VAL A 106 -0.98 -11.36 3.49
N TRP A 107 -0.08 -10.92 2.62
CA TRP A 107 0.10 -9.49 2.36
C TRP A 107 -1.13 -8.86 1.68
N ALA A 108 -1.78 -9.56 0.74
CA ALA A 108 -3.02 -9.07 0.14
C ALA A 108 -4.11 -8.86 1.20
N LEU A 109 -4.27 -9.81 2.13
CA LEU A 109 -5.21 -9.69 3.24
C LEU A 109 -4.86 -8.54 4.19
N ILE A 110 -3.57 -8.33 4.51
CA ILE A 110 -3.12 -7.20 5.32
C ILE A 110 -3.51 -5.87 4.65
N TYR A 111 -3.27 -5.72 3.35
CA TYR A 111 -3.66 -4.48 2.63
C TYR A 111 -5.16 -4.28 2.62
N VAL A 112 -5.94 -5.34 2.37
CA VAL A 112 -7.41 -5.28 2.38
C VAL A 112 -7.90 -4.87 3.77
N PHE A 113 -7.40 -5.50 4.84
CA PHE A 113 -7.79 -5.18 6.21
C PHE A 113 -7.45 -3.74 6.59
N LEU A 114 -6.22 -3.28 6.32
CA LEU A 114 -5.80 -1.91 6.57
C LEU A 114 -6.64 -0.89 5.78
N SER A 115 -7.04 -1.24 4.56
CA SER A 115 -7.85 -0.36 3.70
C SER A 115 -9.32 -0.34 4.13
N ILE A 116 -9.89 -1.49 4.51
CA ILE A 116 -11.29 -1.60 4.99
C ILE A 116 -11.46 -0.86 6.32
N GLY A 117 -10.51 -0.99 7.25
CA GLY A 117 -10.56 -0.25 8.52
C GLY A 117 -10.68 1.26 8.31
N ARG A 118 -10.02 1.80 7.28
CA ARG A 118 -10.11 3.21 6.90
C ARG A 118 -11.38 3.55 6.11
N LEU A 119 -11.92 2.61 5.34
CA LEU A 119 -13.18 2.78 4.61
C LEU A 119 -14.39 2.89 5.53
N GLN A 120 -14.43 2.15 6.64
CA GLN A 120 -15.54 2.21 7.60
C GLN A 120 -15.75 3.60 8.19
N THR A 121 -14.67 4.36 8.37
CA THR A 121 -14.75 5.75 8.83
C THR A 121 -15.23 6.76 7.78
N ILE A 122 -15.31 6.36 6.50
CA ILE A 122 -15.32 7.28 5.34
C ILE A 122 -16.39 6.90 4.29
N THR A 123 -17.35 6.04 4.65
CA THR A 123 -18.35 5.43 3.74
C THR A 123 -19.24 6.41 2.95
N TRP A 124 -19.22 7.71 3.25
CA TRP A 124 -20.05 8.74 2.60
C TRP A 124 -19.28 9.95 2.04
N SER A 125 -17.95 9.87 1.93
CA SER A 125 -17.14 11.02 1.48
C SER A 125 -16.55 10.85 0.07
N GLN A 126 -16.18 11.98 -0.54
CA GLN A 126 -15.46 12.03 -1.83
C GLN A 126 -14.11 11.28 -1.82
N TRP A 127 -13.60 10.90 -0.64
CA TRP A 127 -12.35 10.16 -0.49
C TRP A 127 -12.48 8.67 -0.83
N PHE A 128 -13.70 8.15 -1.03
CA PHE A 128 -13.94 6.75 -1.37
C PHE A 128 -13.11 6.26 -2.57
N LEU A 129 -13.00 7.06 -3.63
CA LEU A 129 -12.21 6.72 -4.82
C LEU A 129 -10.70 6.63 -4.50
N PHE A 130 -10.18 7.49 -3.63
CA PHE A 130 -8.79 7.41 -3.18
C PHE A 130 -8.53 6.11 -2.43
N TYR A 131 -9.46 5.66 -1.58
CA TYR A 131 -9.32 4.39 -0.87
C TYR A 131 -9.40 3.17 -1.81
N ILE A 132 -10.19 3.25 -2.89
CA ILE A 132 -10.17 2.22 -3.93
C ILE A 132 -8.80 2.15 -4.60
N LEU A 133 -8.17 3.28 -4.92
CA LEU A 133 -6.83 3.30 -5.50
C LEU A 133 -5.79 2.67 -4.55
N MET A 134 -5.98 2.80 -3.24
CA MET A 134 -5.13 2.16 -2.23
C MET A 134 -5.25 0.62 -2.21
N LEU A 135 -6.30 0.03 -2.81
CA LEU A 135 -6.43 -1.43 -2.95
C LEU A 135 -5.65 -1.99 -4.16
N ILE A 136 -5.14 -1.15 -5.06
CA ILE A 136 -4.44 -1.60 -6.27
C ILE A 136 -3.24 -2.52 -5.97
N PRO A 137 -2.35 -2.21 -5.00
CA PRO A 137 -1.27 -3.13 -4.63
C PRO A 137 -1.77 -4.52 -4.21
N ALA A 138 -2.91 -4.62 -3.52
CA ALA A 138 -3.50 -5.90 -3.15
C ALA A 138 -3.99 -6.67 -4.39
N GLY A 139 -4.57 -5.97 -5.37
CA GLY A 139 -4.93 -6.54 -6.67
C GLY A 139 -3.74 -7.16 -7.38
N TYR A 140 -2.60 -6.47 -7.42
CA TYR A 140 -1.36 -7.01 -8.00
C TYR A 140 -0.87 -8.27 -7.27
N MET A 141 -0.95 -8.32 -5.94
CA MET A 141 -0.58 -9.52 -5.18
C MET A 141 -1.49 -10.71 -5.48
N ILE A 142 -2.80 -10.47 -5.63
CA ILE A 142 -3.78 -11.51 -6.00
C ILE A 142 -3.51 -12.03 -7.41
N LEU A 143 -3.21 -11.14 -8.37
CA LEU A 143 -2.86 -11.54 -9.73
C LEU A 143 -1.58 -12.39 -9.76
N ALA A 144 -0.54 -11.97 -9.01
CA ALA A 144 0.68 -12.74 -8.85
C ALA A 144 0.41 -14.13 -8.23
N LEU A 145 -0.48 -14.20 -7.23
CA LEU A 145 -0.92 -15.46 -6.63
C LEU A 145 -1.56 -16.40 -7.67
N ILE A 146 -2.49 -15.88 -8.48
CA ILE A 146 -3.17 -16.67 -9.53
C ILE A 146 -2.16 -17.22 -10.54
N GLN A 147 -1.20 -16.40 -10.98
CA GLN A 147 -0.14 -16.84 -11.91
C GLN A 147 0.77 -17.91 -11.29
N LEU A 148 1.13 -17.77 -10.01
CA LEU A 148 1.89 -18.78 -9.28
C LEU A 148 1.12 -20.11 -9.15
N TYR A 149 -0.22 -20.06 -9.06
CA TYR A 149 -1.05 -21.27 -9.07
C TYR A 149 -1.09 -21.94 -10.45
N ARG A 150 -1.24 -21.16 -11.53
CA ARG A 150 -1.24 -21.66 -12.90
C ARG A 150 0.10 -22.31 -13.27
N SER A 151 1.21 -21.67 -12.91
CA SER A 151 2.56 -22.13 -13.27
C SER A 151 2.98 -23.44 -12.61
N SER A 152 2.39 -23.82 -11.46
CA SER A 152 2.67 -25.11 -10.82
C SER A 152 1.64 -26.21 -11.09
N ARG A 153 0.73 -26.02 -12.07
CA ARG A 153 -0.04 -27.12 -12.68
C ARG A 153 0.37 -27.36 -14.14
N PRO A 154 1.62 -27.78 -14.42
CA PRO A 154 2.03 -28.07 -15.80
C PRO A 154 1.42 -29.36 -16.41
N GLY A 155 0.60 -30.13 -15.67
CA GLY A 155 0.15 -31.47 -16.09
C GLY A 155 -1.37 -31.71 -16.17
N LEU A 156 -2.20 -30.69 -16.41
CA LEU A 156 -3.67 -30.84 -16.53
C LEU A 156 -4.24 -30.41 -17.90
N LEU A 157 -3.36 -30.28 -18.90
CA LEU A 157 -3.70 -29.95 -20.29
C LEU A 157 -3.00 -30.91 -21.28
N THR A 158 -2.88 -32.18 -20.92
CA THR A 158 -2.53 -33.27 -21.84
C THR A 158 -3.56 -34.37 -21.69
#